data_AF-A0A7W1NLT5-F1
#
_entry.id   AF-A0A7W1NLT5-F1
#
_cell.length_a   1.000
_cell.length_b   1.000
_cell.length_c   1.000
_cell.angle_alpha   90.00
_cell.angle_beta   90.00
_cell.angle_gamma   90.00
#
_symmetry.space_group_name_H-M   'P 1'
#
loop_
_entity.id
_entity.type
_entity.pdbx_description
1 polymer ?
#
loop_
_entity_poly.entity_id
_entity_poly.type
_entity_poly.pdbx_seq_one_letter_code
_entity_poly.pdbx_strand_id
1 'polypeptide(L)'
;MLNMPVRSVFSEITDFLATNPTPQEIIAYQLSEDLQARAHELLERNGEDQLTSEERDEMFDFLRVDEMMSLLKVKMKLKLRNASA
;
A
#
# COMPACT_ATOMS: atom_id res chain seq x y z
N MET A 1 -27.63 3.83 6.10
CA MET A 1 -26.25 3.48 6.49
C MET A 1 -25.35 4.43 5.75
N LEU A 2 -24.52 5.21 6.44
CA LEU A 2 -23.58 6.11 5.77
C LEU A 2 -22.55 5.21 5.07
N ASN A 3 -22.59 5.19 3.74
CA ASN A 3 -21.61 4.52 2.90
C ASN A 3 -20.33 5.36 2.99
N MET A 4 -19.58 5.21 4.09
CA MET A 4 -18.26 5.80 4.21
C MET A 4 -17.43 5.16 3.09
N PRO A 5 -16.87 5.96 2.15
CA PRO A 5 -16.08 5.39 1.09
C PRO A 5 -14.95 4.58 1.73
N VAL A 6 -14.85 3.30 1.37
CA VAL A 6 -13.72 2.45 1.75
C VAL A 6 -12.47 3.21 1.32
N ARG A 7 -11.61 3.57 2.27
CA ARG A 7 -10.35 4.24 1.97
C ARG A 7 -9.56 3.29 1.08
N SER A 8 -9.28 3.70 -0.16
CA SER A 8 -8.48 2.88 -1.06
C SER A 8 -7.02 2.89 -0.64
N VAL A 9 -6.31 1.81 -0.95
CA VAL A 9 -4.85 1.72 -0.73
C VAL A 9 -4.10 2.86 -1.44
N PHE A 10 -4.59 3.31 -2.60
CA PHE A 10 -4.04 4.46 -3.30
C PHE A 10 -4.22 5.76 -2.51
N SER A 11 -5.42 6.00 -1.96
CA SER A 11 -5.69 7.19 -1.14
C SER A 11 -4.74 7.28 0.05
N GLU A 12 -4.56 6.16 0.78
CA GLU A 12 -3.67 6.09 1.93
C GLU A 12 -2.22 6.43 1.55
N ILE A 13 -1.71 5.85 0.48
CA ILE A 13 -0.33 6.12 0.03
C ILE A 13 -0.17 7.55 -0.47
N THR A 14 -1.15 8.07 -1.22
CA THR A 14 -1.07 9.46 -1.70
C THR A 14 -1.13 10.46 -0.54
N ASP A 15 -1.95 10.18 0.47
CA ASP A 15 -2.02 11.00 1.69
C ASP A 15 -0.69 10.97 2.43
N PHE A 16 -0.09 9.79 2.60
CA PHE A 16 1.24 9.64 3.20
C PHE A 16 2.32 10.39 2.40
N LEU A 17 2.37 10.24 1.08
CA LEU A 17 3.37 10.93 0.26
C LEU A 17 3.17 12.46 0.26
N ALA A 18 1.93 12.93 0.37
CA ALA A 18 1.61 14.36 0.47
C ALA A 18 2.13 15.01 1.75
N THR A 19 2.43 14.24 2.81
CA THR A 19 3.08 14.78 4.03
C THR A 19 4.57 15.06 3.84
N ASN A 20 5.11 14.85 2.64
CA ASN A 20 6.53 15.00 2.31
C ASN A 20 7.46 14.20 3.25
N PRO A 21 7.26 12.87 3.37
CA PRO A 21 8.00 12.04 4.31
C PRO A 21 9.49 11.98 3.97
N THR A 22 10.31 11.84 5.00
CA THR A 22 11.75 11.61 4.86
C THR A 22 12.04 10.25 4.20
N PRO A 23 13.22 10.06 3.60
CA PRO A 23 13.62 8.76 3.06
C PRO A 23 13.51 7.63 4.10
N GLN A 24 13.83 7.91 5.36
CA GLN A 24 13.73 6.97 6.47
C GLN A 24 12.28 6.58 6.78
N GLU A 25 11.37 7.55 6.82
CA GLU A 25 9.94 7.30 7.01
C GLU A 25 9.35 6.49 5.85
N ILE A 26 9.73 6.79 4.60
CA ILE A 26 9.32 6.00 3.44
C ILE A 26 9.79 4.54 3.55
N ILE A 27 11.03 4.32 4.00
CA ILE A 27 11.58 2.96 4.21
C ILE A 27 10.82 2.21 5.31
N ALA A 28 10.50 2.90 6.40
CA ALA A 28 9.81 2.34 7.56
C ALA A 28 8.29 2.19 7.35
N TYR A 29 7.71 2.86 6.35
CA TYR A 29 6.28 2.90 6.13
C TYR A 29 5.66 1.50 6.01
N GLN A 30 4.51 1.34 6.66
CA GLN A 30 3.61 0.18 6.56
C GLN A 30 2.20 0.71 6.37
N LEU A 31 1.36 -0.04 5.64
CA LEU A 31 -0.05 0.28 5.51
C LEU A 31 -0.73 0.28 6.89
N SER A 32 -1.85 0.99 7.01
CA SER A 32 -2.67 0.96 8.23
C SER A 32 -3.20 -0.45 8.52
N GLU A 33 -3.48 -0.74 9.80
CA GLU A 33 -3.93 -2.07 10.23
C GLU A 33 -5.22 -2.53 9.52
N ASP A 34 -6.15 -1.62 9.26
CA ASP A 34 -7.39 -1.89 8.53
C ASP A 34 -7.12 -2.29 7.07
N LEU A 35 -6.18 -1.64 6.40
CA LEU A 35 -5.80 -1.98 5.03
C LEU A 35 -4.99 -3.28 4.97
N GLN A 36 -4.16 -3.57 5.98
CA GLN A 36 -3.50 -4.87 6.10
C GLN A 36 -4.53 -6.00 6.29
N ALA A 37 -5.52 -5.80 7.19
CA ALA A 37 -6.59 -6.76 7.42
C ALA A 37 -7.43 -6.98 6.15
N ARG A 38 -7.76 -5.91 5.41
CA ARG A 38 -8.48 -6.01 4.14
C ARG A 38 -7.69 -6.78 3.09
N ALA A 39 -6.39 -6.51 2.94
CA ALA A 39 -5.54 -7.26 2.03
C ALA A 39 -5.49 -8.76 2.38
N HIS A 40 -5.42 -9.10 3.68
CA HIS A 40 -5.49 -10.50 4.13
C HIS A 40 -6.83 -11.17 3.80
N GLU A 41 -7.96 -10.49 4.05
CA GLU A 41 -9.29 -10.99 3.71
C GLU A 41 -9.42 -11.28 2.21
N LEU A 42 -8.93 -10.37 1.36
CA LEU A 42 -8.96 -10.54 -0.09
C LEU A 42 -8.12 -11.75 -0.53
N LEU A 43 -6.96 -11.96 0.08
CA LEU A 43 -6.11 -13.12 -0.22
C LEU A 43 -6.75 -14.45 0.20
N GLU A 44 -7.37 -14.51 1.38
CA GLU A 44 -8.10 -15.69 1.84
C GLU A 44 -9.25 -16.03 0.89
N ARG A 45 -10.08 -15.04 0.55
CA ARG A 45 -11.23 -15.22 -0.34
C ARG A 45 -10.84 -15.50 -1.79
N ASN A 46 -9.69 -15.01 -2.25
CA ASN A 46 -9.12 -15.40 -3.54
C ASN A 46 -8.75 -16.88 -3.57
N GLY A 47 -8.20 -17.42 -2.48
CA GLY A 47 -7.89 -18.86 -2.36
C GLY A 47 -9.13 -19.76 -2.43
N GLU A 48 -10.31 -19.22 -2.12
CA GLU A 48 -11.60 -19.93 -2.18
C GLU A 48 -12.38 -19.67 -3.49
N ASP A 49 -11.81 -18.92 -4.45
CA ASP A 49 -12.48 -18.44 -5.67
C ASP A 49 -13.77 -17.61 -5.41
N GLN A 50 -13.82 -16.91 -4.26
CA GLN A 50 -15.00 -16.16 -3.79
C GLN A 50 -14.90 -14.64 -4.00
N LEU A 51 -13.92 -14.17 -4.77
CA LEU A 51 -13.83 -12.74 -5.08
C LEU A 51 -14.88 -12.34 -6.12
N THR A 52 -15.57 -11.24 -5.82
CA THR A 52 -16.32 -10.49 -6.84
C THR A 52 -15.35 -9.81 -7.81
N SER A 53 -15.89 -9.24 -8.90
CA SER A 53 -15.04 -8.48 -9.83
C SER A 53 -14.41 -7.25 -9.18
N GLU A 54 -15.18 -6.54 -8.36
CA GLU A 54 -14.72 -5.33 -7.67
C GLU A 54 -13.60 -5.66 -6.67
N GLU A 55 -13.72 -6.79 -5.96
CA GLU A 55 -12.70 -7.21 -5.00
C GLU A 55 -11.44 -7.74 -5.67
N ARG A 56 -11.54 -8.32 -6.88
CA ARG A 56 -10.36 -8.63 -7.69
C ARG A 56 -9.64 -7.35 -8.10
N ASP A 57 -10.38 -6.33 -8.52
CA ASP A 57 -9.80 -5.04 -8.87
C ASP A 57 -9.13 -4.38 -7.65
N GLU A 58 -9.76 -4.43 -6.48
CA GLU A 58 -9.19 -3.98 -5.21
C GLU A 58 -7.90 -4.75 -4.85
N MET A 59 -7.89 -6.07 -5.01
CA MET A 59 -6.70 -6.90 -4.79
C MET A 59 -5.56 -6.52 -5.75
N PHE A 60 -5.87 -6.23 -7.03
CA PHE A 60 -4.87 -5.73 -7.97
C PHE A 60 -4.32 -4.36 -7.59
N ASP A 61 -5.13 -3.50 -7.00
CA ASP A 61 -4.68 -2.20 -6.50
C ASP A 61 -3.70 -2.34 -5.33
N PHE A 62 -3.95 -3.27 -4.40
CA PHE A 62 -2.98 -3.61 -3.35
C PHE A 62 -1.64 -4.08 -3.93
N LEU A 63 -1.67 -4.97 -4.93
CA LEU A 63 -0.46 -5.47 -5.60
C LEU A 63 0.33 -4.32 -6.24
N ARG A 64 -0.34 -3.45 -7.00
CA ARG A 64 0.30 -2.30 -7.68
C ARG A 64 0.97 -1.35 -6.69
N VAL A 65 0.30 -1.07 -5.57
CA VAL A 65 0.86 -0.23 -4.52
C VAL A 65 2.08 -0.88 -3.87
N ASP A 66 2.01 -2.18 -3.55
CA ASP A 66 3.12 -2.89 -2.93
C ASP A 66 4.38 -2.88 -3.82
N GLU A 67 4.22 -3.17 -5.12
CA GLU A 67 5.31 -3.11 -6.09
C GLU A 67 5.92 -1.71 -6.17
N MET A 68 5.08 -0.67 -6.29
CA MET A 68 5.52 0.73 -6.34
C MET A 68 6.27 1.12 -5.06
N MET A 69 5.72 0.82 -3.89
CA MET A 69 6.32 1.17 -2.61
C MET A 69 7.62 0.41 -2.39
N SER A 70 7.70 -0.87 -2.77
CA SER A 70 8.93 -1.66 -2.73
C SER A 70 10.04 -1.01 -3.56
N LEU A 71 9.75 -0.59 -4.79
CA LEU A 71 10.71 0.15 -5.63
C LEU A 71 11.11 1.49 -5.01
N LEU A 72 10.14 2.24 -4.46
CA LEU A 72 10.40 3.52 -3.82
C LEU A 72 11.34 3.36 -2.60
N LYS A 73 11.10 2.34 -1.76
CA LYS A 73 11.95 2.02 -0.60
C LYS A 73 13.39 1.71 -1.03
N VAL A 74 13.58 0.96 -2.11
CA VAL A 74 14.92 0.69 -2.68
C VAL A 74 15.62 1.98 -3.12
N LYS A 75 14.91 2.86 -3.85
CA LYS A 75 15.45 4.16 -4.27
C LYS A 75 15.83 5.05 -3.08
N MET A 76 15.03 5.04 -2.00
CA MET A 76 15.34 5.80 -0.78
C MET A 76 16.57 5.25 -0.06
N LYS A 77 16.72 3.93 0.04
CA LYS A 77 17.94 3.30 0.60
C LYS A 77 19.19 3.70 -0.19
N LEU A 78 19.10 3.71 -1.52
CA LEU A 78 20.20 4.14 -2.39
C LEU A 78 20.53 5.62 -2.18
N LYS A 79 19.52 6.49 -2.10
CA LYS A 79 19.70 7.93 -1.83
C LYS A 79 20.43 8.17 -0.50
N LEU A 80 20.06 7.46 0.56
CA LEU A 80 20.72 7.57 1.86
C LEU A 80 22.18 7.10 1.80
N ARG A 81 22.46 5.99 1.12
CA ARG A 81 23.83 5.49 0.94
C ARG A 81 24.72 6.50 0.22
N ASN A 82 24.21 7.12 -0.84
CA ASN A 82 24.97 8.10 -1.63
C ASN A 82 25.17 9.44 -0.90
N ALA A 83 24.30 9.78 0.04
CA ALA A 83 24.44 11.00 0.87
C ALA A 83 25.44 10.82 2.03
N SER A 84 25.81 9.58 2.35
CA SER A 84 26.81 9.24 3.39
C SER A 84 28.20 8.92 2.82
N ALA A 85 28.36 8.99 1.50
CA ALA A 85 29.63 8.80 0.79
C ALA A 85 30.22 10.15 0.37
#